data_AF-A0A3D1Z1T5-F1
#
_entry.id   AF-A0A3D1Z1T5-F1
#
_cell.length_a   1.000
_cell.length_b   1.000
_cell.length_c   1.000
_cell.angle_alpha   90.00
_cell.angle_beta   90.00
_cell.angle_gamma   90.00
#
_symmetry.space_group_name_H-M   'P 1'
#
loop_
_entity.id
_entity.type
_entity.pdbx_description
1 polymer ?
#
loop_
_entity_poly.entity_id
_entity_poly.type
_entity_poly.pdbx_seq_one_letter_code
_entity_poly.pdbx_strand_id
1 'polypeptide(L)'
;MGIFSSLFSSALGTIIGFTGDWFVAIALLTIAIKVVLMPLSLKQRRGMLLTQNFSQAKALLDEKFKDKSEKVSTELIKIMGKYRVNPLSSVLVMLVQLPALYSFYISITHLSSTIGSAIIPWVLSVSMVDGLHILPILASAIQGLQGLLAPTAQAGNMLMIILPVGIGLLFLWHAPAGLSVYWACSAIFA
;
A
#
# COMPACT_ATOMS: atom_id res chain seq x y z
N MET A 1 -20.93 8.68 -0.84
CA MET A 1 -19.99 7.54 -0.73
C MET A 1 -20.48 6.25 -1.41
N GLY A 2 -21.75 6.13 -1.82
CA GLY A 2 -22.28 4.90 -2.45
C GLY A 2 -21.89 4.65 -3.91
N ILE A 3 -21.44 5.68 -4.67
CA ILE A 3 -21.13 5.50 -6.10
C ILE A 3 -19.88 4.63 -6.29
N PHE A 4 -18.78 4.95 -5.60
CA PHE A 4 -17.54 4.19 -5.71
C PHE A 4 -17.68 2.75 -5.25
N SER A 5 -18.36 2.51 -4.11
CA SER A 5 -18.61 1.15 -3.63
C SER A 5 -19.54 0.37 -4.56
N SER A 6 -20.59 0.99 -5.11
CA SER A 6 -21.48 0.34 -6.07
C SER A 6 -20.74 -0.05 -7.36
N LEU A 7 -19.90 0.85 -7.90
CA LEU A 7 -19.09 0.57 -9.08
C LEU A 7 -18.11 -0.57 -8.83
N PHE A 8 -17.43 -0.57 -7.67
CA PHE A 8 -16.51 -1.65 -7.31
C PHE A 8 -17.23 -2.98 -7.16
N SER A 9 -18.38 -3.01 -6.47
CA SER A 9 -19.17 -4.22 -6.27
C SER A 9 -19.71 -4.77 -7.59
N SER A 10 -20.22 -3.89 -8.47
CA SER A 10 -20.67 -4.30 -9.80
C SER A 10 -19.53 -4.83 -10.65
N ALA A 11 -18.39 -4.13 -10.71
CA ALA A 11 -17.22 -4.57 -11.47
C ALA A 11 -16.71 -5.92 -10.96
N LEU A 12 -16.56 -6.07 -9.65
CA LEU A 12 -16.08 -7.30 -9.02
C LEU A 12 -17.07 -8.45 -9.25
N GLY A 13 -18.38 -8.21 -9.14
CA GLY A 13 -19.42 -9.19 -9.46
C GLY A 13 -19.41 -9.64 -10.93
N THR A 14 -19.24 -8.72 -11.88
CA THR A 14 -19.13 -9.06 -13.31
C THR A 14 -17.89 -9.89 -13.60
N ILE A 15 -16.74 -9.51 -13.02
CA ILE A 15 -15.49 -10.27 -13.21
C ILE A 15 -15.62 -11.66 -12.59
N ILE A 16 -16.19 -11.79 -11.38
CA ILE A 16 -16.45 -13.10 -10.76
C ILE A 16 -17.39 -13.94 -11.61
N GLY A 17 -18.47 -13.35 -12.15
CA GLY A 17 -19.38 -14.08 -13.03
C GLY A 17 -18.70 -14.63 -14.28
N PHE A 18 -17.65 -13.96 -14.76
CA PHE A 18 -16.86 -14.39 -15.91
C PHE A 18 -15.75 -15.40 -15.54
N THR A 19 -15.04 -15.19 -14.42
CA THR A 19 -13.91 -16.03 -14.02
C THR A 19 -14.31 -17.26 -13.22
N GLY A 20 -15.45 -17.22 -12.53
CA GLY A 20 -15.86 -18.24 -11.56
C GLY A 20 -14.99 -18.31 -10.30
N ASP A 21 -14.06 -17.38 -10.12
CA ASP A 21 -13.06 -17.40 -9.04
C ASP A 21 -12.84 -15.99 -8.49
N TRP A 22 -13.08 -15.82 -7.19
CA TRP A 22 -12.99 -14.53 -6.51
C TRP A 22 -11.56 -14.00 -6.38
N PHE A 23 -10.54 -14.88 -6.26
CA PHE A 23 -9.15 -14.45 -6.19
C PHE A 23 -8.74 -13.82 -7.53
N VAL A 24 -9.04 -14.51 -8.63
CA VAL A 24 -8.73 -14.03 -9.99
C VAL A 24 -9.43 -12.71 -10.25
N ALA A 25 -10.68 -12.58 -9.79
CA ALA A 25 -11.43 -11.35 -9.95
C ALA A 25 -10.81 -10.16 -9.21
N ILE A 26 -10.38 -10.35 -7.95
CA ILE A 26 -9.68 -9.30 -7.19
C ILE A 26 -8.35 -8.94 -7.86
N ALA A 27 -7.58 -9.93 -8.31
CA ALA A 27 -6.30 -9.68 -8.98
C ALA A 27 -6.48 -8.84 -10.25
N LEU A 28 -7.44 -9.22 -11.12
CA LEU A 28 -7.75 -8.49 -12.34
C LEU A 28 -8.25 -7.07 -12.07
N LEU A 29 -9.15 -6.91 -11.09
CA LEU A 29 -9.65 -5.60 -10.69
C LEU A 29 -8.52 -4.70 -10.16
N THR A 30 -7.62 -5.26 -9.34
CA THR A 30 -6.47 -4.55 -8.81
C THR A 30 -5.56 -4.07 -9.93
N ILE A 31 -5.28 -4.94 -10.92
CA ILE A 31 -4.49 -4.58 -12.11
C ILE A 31 -5.17 -3.45 -12.88
N ALA A 32 -6.48 -3.56 -13.16
CA ALA A 32 -7.22 -2.54 -13.89
C ALA A 32 -7.15 -1.16 -13.21
N ILE A 33 -7.33 -1.13 -11.89
CA ILE A 33 -7.23 0.11 -11.10
C ILE A 33 -5.82 0.68 -11.15
N LYS A 34 -4.80 -0.17 -10.98
CA LYS A 34 -3.39 0.24 -11.05
C LYS A 34 -3.03 0.81 -12.41
N VAL A 35 -3.55 0.26 -13.50
CA VAL A 35 -3.33 0.80 -14.86
C VAL A 35 -3.95 2.19 -15.01
N VAL A 36 -5.18 2.39 -14.51
CA VAL A 36 -5.84 3.72 -14.53
C VAL A 36 -5.11 4.73 -13.64
N LEU A 37 -4.59 4.29 -12.49
CA LEU A 37 -3.87 5.13 -11.54
C LEU A 37 -2.37 5.27 -11.86
N MET A 38 -1.85 4.52 -12.83
CA MET A 38 -0.44 4.53 -13.23
C MET A 38 0.14 5.95 -13.46
N PRO A 39 -0.53 6.88 -14.19
CA PRO A 39 0.01 8.23 -14.35
C PRO A 39 0.13 8.99 -13.02
N LEU A 40 -0.76 8.74 -12.06
CA LEU A 40 -0.70 9.31 -10.73
C LEU A 40 0.46 8.69 -9.93
N SER A 41 0.61 7.37 -9.97
CA SER A 41 1.70 6.65 -9.31
C SER A 41 3.08 7.08 -9.80
N LEU A 42 3.24 7.34 -11.10
CA LEU A 42 4.49 7.87 -11.67
C LEU A 42 4.83 9.26 -11.11
N LYS A 43 3.83 10.14 -10.93
CA LYS A 43 4.03 11.45 -10.28
C LYS A 43 4.44 11.29 -8.82
N GLN A 44 3.80 10.38 -8.08
CA GLN A 44 4.15 10.09 -6.68
C GLN A 44 5.58 9.56 -6.56
N ARG A 45 6.01 8.67 -7.48
CA ARG A 45 7.38 8.11 -7.49
C ARG A 45 8.46 9.18 -7.68
N ARG A 46 8.21 10.19 -8.52
CA ARG A 46 9.13 11.33 -8.66
C ARG A 46 9.30 12.10 -7.34
N GLY A 47 8.21 12.29 -6.59
CA GLY A 47 8.25 12.91 -5.27
C GLY A 47 9.10 12.12 -4.27
N MET A 48 8.97 10.79 -4.27
CA MET A 48 9.75 9.91 -3.38
C MET A 48 11.27 10.00 -3.64
N LEU A 49 11.69 10.09 -4.90
CA LEU A 49 13.11 10.26 -5.25
C LEU A 49 13.68 11.60 -4.75
N LEU A 50 12.90 12.68 -4.81
CA LEU A 50 13.32 13.97 -4.26
C LEU A 50 13.50 13.92 -2.74
N THR A 51 12.60 13.24 -2.04
CA THR A 51 12.70 13.02 -0.59
C THR A 51 13.91 12.14 -0.23
N GLN A 52 14.24 11.14 -1.05
CA GLN A 52 15.43 10.31 -0.86
C GLN A 52 16.72 11.13 -0.97
N ASN A 53 16.86 11.92 -2.04
CA ASN A 53 18.03 12.79 -2.21
C ASN A 53 18.19 13.77 -1.05
N PHE A 54 17.07 14.29 -0.53
CA PHE A 54 17.06 15.13 0.66
C PHE A 54 17.54 14.37 1.91
N SER A 55 17.09 13.13 2.12
CA SER A 55 17.54 12.29 3.23
C SER A 55 19.04 11.98 3.17
N GLN A 56 19.60 11.76 1.98
CA GLN A 56 21.04 11.56 1.80
C GLN A 56 21.83 12.85 2.08
N ALA A 57 21.36 13.99 1.58
CA ALA A 57 21.97 15.28 1.86
C ALA A 57 21.97 15.59 3.37
N LYS A 58 20.89 15.22 4.08
CA LYS A 58 20.82 15.30 5.54
C LYS A 58 21.91 14.45 6.21
N ALA A 59 22.06 13.19 5.82
CA ALA A 59 23.05 12.29 6.42
C ALA A 59 24.49 12.82 6.26
N LEU A 60 24.82 13.38 5.08
CA LEU A 60 26.12 14.03 4.85
C LEU A 60 26.32 15.29 5.71
N LEU A 61 25.24 16.04 5.95
CA LEU A 61 25.28 17.21 6.83
C LEU A 61 25.49 16.80 8.29
N ASP A 62 24.78 15.76 8.74
CA ASP A 62 24.90 15.18 10.08
C ASP A 62 26.35 14.69 10.32
N GLU A 63 26.97 14.06 9.32
CA GLU A 63 28.37 13.63 9.39
C GLU A 63 29.35 14.80 9.45
N LYS A 64 29.09 15.88 8.69
CA LYS A 64 29.94 17.08 8.65
C LYS A 64 29.84 17.94 9.90
N PHE A 65 28.69 17.93 10.59
CA PHE A 65 28.39 18.80 11.73
C PHE A 65 27.99 18.02 12.99
N LYS A 66 28.69 16.92 13.29
CA LYS A 66 28.42 16.01 14.43
C LYS A 66 28.16 16.72 15.77
N ASP A 67 28.81 17.85 16.04
CA ASP A 67 28.68 18.59 17.31
C ASP A 67 27.78 19.85 17.24
N LYS A 68 27.15 20.14 16.09
CA LYS A 68 26.38 21.38 15.87
C LYS A 68 24.99 21.11 15.30
N SER A 69 24.16 20.39 16.08
CA SER A 69 22.76 20.06 15.76
C SER A 69 21.91 21.27 15.34
N GLU A 70 22.18 22.44 15.92
CA GLU A 70 21.48 23.69 15.59
C GLU A 70 21.83 24.22 14.18
N LYS A 71 23.10 24.05 13.76
CA LYS A 71 23.53 24.40 12.39
C LYS A 71 22.97 23.42 11.37
N VAL A 72 22.91 22.13 11.71
CA VAL A 72 22.26 21.10 10.88
C VAL A 72 20.80 21.46 10.62
N SER A 73 20.05 21.78 11.69
CA SER A 73 18.63 22.12 11.59
C SER A 73 18.39 23.37 10.72
N THR A 74 19.24 24.38 10.86
CA THR A 74 19.15 25.63 10.08
C THR A 74 19.45 25.41 8.60
N GLU A 75 20.48 24.64 8.27
CA GLU A 75 20.83 24.33 6.88
C GLU A 75 19.80 23.39 6.23
N LEU A 76 19.22 22.45 6.99
CA LEU A 76 18.09 21.63 6.53
C LEU A 76 16.90 22.48 6.07
N ILE A 77 16.56 23.53 6.83
CA ILE A 77 15.46 24.44 6.46
C ILE A 77 15.78 25.18 5.15
N LYS A 78 17.02 25.65 4.98
CA LYS A 78 17.46 26.29 3.72
C LYS A 78 17.41 25.32 2.54
N ILE A 79 17.84 24.07 2.73
CA ILE A 79 17.79 23.02 1.72
C ILE A 79 16.34 22.69 1.36
N MET A 80 15.43 22.53 2.36
CA MET A 80 14.00 22.31 2.11
C MET A 80 13.39 23.43 1.26
N GLY A 81 13.71 24.70 1.57
CA GLY A 81 13.24 25.87 0.82
C GLY A 81 13.82 25.93 -0.61
N LYS A 82 15.10 25.59 -0.78
CA LYS A 82 15.78 25.63 -2.09
C LYS A 82 15.30 24.54 -3.04
N TYR A 83 15.05 23.33 -2.53
CA TYR A 83 14.65 22.18 -3.35
C TYR A 83 13.13 21.93 -3.39
N ARG A 84 12.32 22.74 -2.68
CA ARG A 84 10.86 22.61 -2.57
C ARG A 84 10.40 21.17 -2.31
N VAL A 85 11.16 20.44 -1.50
CA VAL A 85 10.82 19.06 -1.14
C VAL A 85 9.63 19.11 -0.19
N ASN A 86 8.51 18.49 -0.56
CA ASN A 86 7.32 18.44 0.28
C ASN A 86 7.35 17.14 1.11
N PRO A 87 7.67 17.19 2.42
CA PRO A 87 7.68 16.01 3.28
C PRO A 87 6.29 15.34 3.40
N LEU A 88 5.22 16.06 3.06
CA LEU A 88 3.86 15.53 3.05
C LEU A 88 3.56 14.62 1.83
N SER A 89 4.50 14.49 0.89
CA SER A 89 4.30 13.64 -0.29
C SER A 89 4.05 12.17 0.10
N SER A 90 4.69 11.69 1.18
CA SER A 90 4.47 10.33 1.70
C SER A 90 3.09 10.17 2.34
N VAL A 91 2.60 11.20 3.04
CA VAL A 91 1.25 11.22 3.62
C VAL A 91 0.18 11.28 2.54
N LEU A 92 0.46 11.98 1.42
CA LEU A 92 -0.46 12.08 0.30
C LEU A 92 -0.75 10.71 -0.33
N VAL A 93 0.27 9.84 -0.44
CA VAL A 93 0.08 8.46 -0.93
C VAL A 93 -0.88 7.70 -0.01
N MET A 94 -0.67 7.80 1.30
CA MET A 94 -1.53 7.15 2.30
C MET A 94 -2.97 7.69 2.26
N LEU A 95 -3.15 9.00 2.08
CA LEU A 95 -4.47 9.63 1.97
C LEU A 95 -5.25 9.19 0.74
N VAL A 96 -4.58 8.90 -0.38
CA VAL A 96 -5.24 8.35 -1.58
C VAL A 96 -5.59 6.87 -1.39
N GLN A 97 -4.77 6.13 -0.63
CA GLN A 97 -4.99 4.72 -0.38
C GLN A 97 -6.19 4.45 0.53
N LEU A 98 -6.42 5.28 1.56
CA LEU A 98 -7.49 5.05 2.54
C LEU A 98 -8.90 5.01 1.92
N PRO A 99 -9.33 5.95 1.05
CA PRO A 99 -10.63 5.88 0.37
C PRO A 99 -10.78 4.67 -0.54
N ALA A 100 -9.72 4.31 -1.28
CA ALA A 100 -9.73 3.14 -2.15
C ALA A 100 -9.89 1.84 -1.34
N LEU A 101 -9.16 1.74 -0.23
CA LEU A 101 -9.23 0.61 0.68
C LEU A 101 -10.61 0.49 1.35
N TYR A 102 -11.16 1.61 1.82
CA TYR A 102 -12.49 1.64 2.42
C TYR A 102 -13.59 1.28 1.42
N SER A 103 -13.49 1.79 0.19
CA SER A 103 -14.42 1.45 -0.89
C SER A 103 -14.37 -0.06 -1.19
N PHE A 104 -13.16 -0.62 -1.29
CA PHE A 104 -12.99 -2.06 -1.51
C PHE A 104 -13.55 -2.89 -0.36
N TYR A 105 -13.27 -2.51 0.89
CA TYR A 105 -13.78 -3.17 2.09
C TYR A 105 -15.31 -3.23 2.10
N ILE A 106 -15.99 -2.12 1.84
CA ILE A 106 -17.46 -2.11 1.72
C ILE A 106 -17.93 -3.01 0.58
N SER A 107 -17.23 -2.99 -0.56
CA SER A 107 -17.64 -3.76 -1.72
C SER A 107 -17.54 -5.26 -1.50
N ILE A 108 -16.51 -5.74 -0.80
CA ILE A 108 -16.36 -7.17 -0.46
C ILE A 108 -17.30 -7.61 0.66
N THR A 109 -17.66 -6.73 1.62
CA THR A 109 -18.61 -7.10 2.68
C THR A 109 -20.04 -7.17 2.17
N HIS A 110 -20.41 -6.36 1.16
CA HIS A 110 -21.71 -6.46 0.49
C HIS A 110 -21.78 -7.55 -0.57
N LEU A 111 -20.63 -7.98 -1.11
CA LEU A 111 -20.58 -9.08 -2.05
C LEU A 111 -20.63 -10.40 -1.30
N SER A 112 -21.83 -10.84 -0.91
CA SER A 112 -22.08 -12.13 -0.26
C SER A 112 -21.97 -13.32 -1.23
N SER A 113 -20.97 -13.32 -2.11
CA SER A 113 -20.77 -14.43 -3.04
C SER A 113 -20.17 -15.62 -2.27
N THR A 114 -20.90 -16.74 -2.24
CA THR A 114 -20.41 -18.05 -1.76
C THR A 114 -19.49 -18.74 -2.78
N ILE A 115 -19.01 -17.99 -3.78
CA ILE A 115 -18.11 -18.50 -4.81
C ILE A 115 -16.74 -18.62 -4.17
N GLY A 116 -16.22 -19.85 -4.11
CA GLY A 116 -14.88 -20.16 -3.62
C GLY A 116 -13.80 -19.80 -4.64
N SER A 117 -12.54 -20.00 -4.26
CA SER A 117 -11.41 -19.87 -5.18
C SER A 117 -10.70 -21.22 -5.28
N ALA A 118 -10.34 -21.63 -6.50
CA ALA A 118 -9.52 -22.80 -6.73
C ALA A 118 -8.07 -22.58 -6.27
N ILE A 119 -7.60 -21.33 -6.28
CA ILE A 119 -6.25 -20.92 -5.86
C ILE A 119 -6.15 -20.85 -4.33
N ILE A 120 -7.23 -20.46 -3.66
CA ILE A 120 -7.32 -20.35 -2.21
C ILE A 120 -8.46 -21.24 -1.70
N PRO A 121 -8.29 -22.58 -1.73
CA PRO A 121 -9.38 -23.50 -1.43
C PRO A 121 -9.82 -23.50 0.04
N TRP A 122 -8.97 -23.03 0.97
CA TRP A 122 -9.31 -22.93 2.40
C TRP A 122 -10.18 -21.71 2.74
N VAL A 123 -10.32 -20.76 1.81
CA VAL A 123 -11.18 -19.58 1.98
C VAL A 123 -12.40 -19.74 1.08
N LEU A 124 -13.52 -20.14 1.70
CA LEU A 124 -14.77 -20.44 1.00
C LEU A 124 -15.52 -19.19 0.50
N SER A 125 -15.23 -18.01 1.06
CA SER A 125 -15.84 -16.77 0.60
C SER A 125 -14.91 -15.58 0.85
N VAL A 126 -14.93 -14.64 -0.08
CA VAL A 126 -14.15 -13.40 -0.08
C VAL A 126 -14.38 -12.53 1.16
N SER A 127 -15.59 -12.57 1.73
CA SER A 127 -16.00 -11.73 2.85
C SER A 127 -15.62 -12.32 4.22
N MET A 128 -15.20 -13.58 4.27
CA MET A 128 -14.82 -14.24 5.52
C MET A 128 -13.37 -13.94 5.89
N VAL A 129 -13.07 -13.96 7.19
CA VAL A 129 -11.69 -13.91 7.69
C VAL A 129 -10.99 -15.22 7.33
N ASP A 130 -9.72 -15.15 6.98
CA ASP A 130 -8.90 -16.35 6.72
C ASP A 130 -8.60 -17.07 8.04
N GLY A 131 -9.27 -18.20 8.30
CA GLY A 131 -9.09 -18.99 9.51
C GLY A 131 -7.65 -19.51 9.72
N LEU A 132 -6.91 -19.73 8.64
CA LEU A 132 -5.50 -20.16 8.71
C LEU A 132 -4.52 -18.99 8.76
N HIS A 133 -5.00 -17.76 8.56
CA HIS A 133 -4.21 -16.53 8.54
C HIS A 133 -3.00 -16.56 7.59
N ILE A 134 -3.05 -17.40 6.55
CA ILE A 134 -2.00 -17.50 5.54
C ILE A 134 -1.98 -16.22 4.68
N LEU A 135 -3.14 -15.69 4.30
CA LEU A 135 -3.24 -14.51 3.44
C LEU A 135 -2.76 -13.22 4.11
N PRO A 136 -3.12 -12.90 5.38
CA PRO A 136 -2.55 -11.76 6.10
C PRO A 136 -1.02 -11.82 6.19
N ILE A 137 -0.47 -13.00 6.49
CA ILE A 137 0.99 -13.20 6.60
C ILE A 137 1.66 -12.97 5.25
N LEU A 138 1.14 -13.57 4.17
CA LEU A 138 1.68 -13.39 2.83
C LEU A 138 1.59 -11.92 2.37
N ALA A 139 0.46 -11.27 2.56
CA ALA A 139 0.28 -9.87 2.20
C ALA A 139 1.27 -8.95 2.94
N SER A 140 1.48 -9.22 4.23
CA SER A 140 2.41 -8.46 5.07
C SER A 140 3.87 -8.72 4.69
N ALA A 141 4.22 -9.98 4.35
CA ALA A 141 5.55 -10.34 3.86
C ALA A 141 5.86 -9.67 2.51
N ILE A 142 4.90 -9.66 1.58
CA ILE A 142 5.02 -8.97 0.29
C ILE A 142 5.19 -7.46 0.51
N GLN A 143 4.42 -6.86 1.43
CA GLN A 143 4.60 -5.46 1.78
C GLN A 143 6.00 -5.19 2.36
N GLY A 144 6.50 -6.06 3.24
CA GLY A 144 7.84 -5.93 3.79
C GLY A 144 8.92 -5.99 2.71
N LEU A 145 8.78 -6.92 1.77
CA LEU A 145 9.68 -7.02 0.62
C LEU A 145 9.63 -5.76 -0.26
N GLN A 146 8.43 -5.24 -0.57
CA GLN A 146 8.27 -3.97 -1.27
C GLN A 146 8.94 -2.83 -0.49
N GLY A 147 8.75 -2.78 0.83
CA GLY A 147 9.36 -1.80 1.71
C GLY A 147 10.88 -1.83 1.68
N LEU A 148 11.49 -3.02 1.59
CA LEU A 148 12.95 -3.19 1.45
C LEU A 148 13.47 -2.74 0.09
N LEU A 149 12.67 -2.92 -0.97
CA LEU A 149 12.99 -2.44 -2.32
C LEU A 149 12.74 -0.93 -2.48
N ALA A 150 11.97 -0.33 -1.57
CA ALA A 150 11.67 1.08 -1.62
C ALA A 150 12.92 1.93 -1.34
N PRO A 151 13.08 3.08 -2.02
CA PRO A 151 14.28 3.92 -1.85
C PRO A 151 14.46 4.47 -0.42
N THR A 152 13.40 4.48 0.38
CA THR A 152 13.39 4.88 1.79
C THR A 152 14.07 3.86 2.73
N ALA A 153 14.20 2.59 2.33
CA ALA A 153 14.88 1.57 3.12
C ALA A 153 16.39 1.81 3.26
N GLN A 154 17.00 2.50 2.28
CA GLN A 154 18.43 2.79 2.26
C GLN A 154 18.87 3.78 3.35
N ALA A 155 17.95 4.44 4.04
CA ALA A 155 18.27 5.29 5.20
C ALA A 155 18.66 4.50 6.46
N GLY A 156 18.73 3.15 6.39
CA GLY A 156 19.13 2.28 7.51
C GLY A 156 18.08 2.13 8.60
N ASN A 157 16.92 2.78 8.46
CA ASN A 157 15.89 2.82 9.49
C ASN A 157 14.86 1.70 9.29
N MET A 158 15.24 0.48 9.68
CA MET A 158 14.42 -0.72 9.54
C MET A 158 13.05 -0.63 10.27
N LEU A 159 12.94 0.25 11.27
CA LEU A 159 11.68 0.62 11.94
C LEU A 159 10.63 1.15 10.95
N MET A 160 11.03 1.85 9.88
CA MET A 160 10.10 2.36 8.87
C MET A 160 9.49 1.26 8.00
N ILE A 161 10.05 0.04 8.04
CA ILE A 161 9.52 -1.14 7.34
C ILE A 161 8.74 -2.00 8.33
N ILE A 162 9.33 -2.29 9.48
CA ILE A 162 8.74 -3.18 10.50
C ILE A 162 7.42 -2.63 11.02
N LEU A 163 7.33 -1.34 11.31
CA LEU A 163 6.13 -0.73 11.88
C LEU A 163 4.90 -0.85 10.96
N PRO A 164 4.94 -0.39 9.68
CA PRO A 164 3.78 -0.53 8.81
C PRO A 164 3.46 -2.00 8.48
N VAL A 165 4.45 -2.89 8.37
CA VAL A 165 4.22 -4.33 8.17
C VAL A 165 3.51 -4.94 9.38
N GLY A 166 3.94 -4.62 10.59
CA GLY A 166 3.32 -5.09 11.82
C GLY A 166 1.88 -4.58 11.96
N ILE A 167 1.66 -3.28 11.74
CA ILE A 167 0.30 -2.70 11.76
C ILE A 167 -0.58 -3.32 10.67
N GLY A 168 -0.04 -3.48 9.46
CA GLY A 168 -0.72 -4.12 8.34
C GLY A 168 -1.13 -5.55 8.67
N LEU A 169 -0.24 -6.34 9.28
CA LEU A 169 -0.52 -7.70 9.69
C LEU A 169 -1.65 -7.76 10.72
N LEU A 170 -1.59 -6.93 11.78
CA LEU A 170 -2.62 -6.90 12.81
C LEU A 170 -3.98 -6.45 12.26
N PHE A 171 -3.98 -5.48 11.34
CA PHE A 171 -5.19 -5.03 10.65
C PHE A 171 -5.78 -6.14 9.77
N LEU A 172 -4.94 -6.80 8.96
CA LEU A 172 -5.36 -7.88 8.08
C LEU A 172 -5.77 -9.14 8.84
N TRP A 173 -5.31 -9.31 10.07
CA TRP A 173 -5.64 -10.46 10.93
C TRP A 173 -7.15 -10.61 11.17
N HIS A 174 -7.86 -9.49 11.28
CA HIS A 174 -9.32 -9.47 11.49
C HIS A 174 -10.09 -9.05 10.24
N ALA A 175 -9.39 -8.79 9.13
CA ALA A 175 -10.01 -8.34 7.90
C ALA A 175 -10.57 -9.53 7.09
N PRO A 176 -11.57 -9.27 6.22
CA PRO A 176 -11.96 -10.23 5.19
C PRO A 176 -10.76 -10.66 4.33
N ALA A 177 -10.72 -11.93 3.95
CA ALA A 177 -9.66 -12.53 3.14
C ALA A 177 -9.44 -11.81 1.81
N GLY A 178 -10.53 -11.30 1.20
CA GLY A 178 -10.45 -10.47 0.01
C GLY A 178 -9.54 -9.24 0.17
N LEU A 179 -9.52 -8.64 1.38
CA LEU A 179 -8.68 -7.49 1.67
C LEU A 179 -7.20 -7.84 1.66
N SER A 180 -6.83 -9.00 2.21
CA SER A 180 -5.45 -9.50 2.19
C SER A 180 -4.97 -9.76 0.75
N VAL A 181 -5.82 -10.34 -0.10
CA VAL A 181 -5.50 -10.56 -1.53
C VAL A 181 -5.30 -9.24 -2.26
N TYR A 182 -6.23 -8.29 -2.09
CA TYR A 182 -6.10 -6.96 -2.68
C TYR A 182 -4.82 -6.25 -2.22
N TRP A 183 -4.49 -6.35 -0.93
CA TRP A 183 -3.28 -5.76 -0.36
C TRP A 183 -2.02 -6.37 -0.97
N ALA A 184 -1.95 -7.70 -1.06
CA ALA A 184 -0.85 -8.42 -1.69
C ALA A 184 -0.68 -8.04 -3.16
N CYS A 185 -1.75 -8.09 -3.96
CA CYS A 185 -1.72 -7.69 -5.36
C CYS A 185 -1.28 -6.23 -5.50
N SER A 186 -1.88 -5.32 -4.73
CA SER A 186 -1.52 -3.91 -4.79
C SER A 186 -0.06 -3.66 -4.45
N ALA A 187 0.50 -4.43 -3.50
CA ALA A 187 1.89 -4.32 -3.10
C ALA A 187 2.87 -4.83 -4.19
N ILE A 188 2.51 -5.88 -4.93
CA ILE A 188 3.28 -6.38 -6.08
C ILE A 188 3.33 -5.33 -7.21
N PHE A 189 2.25 -4.58 -7.40
CA PHE A 189 2.12 -3.56 -8.46
C PHE A 189 2.42 -2.12 -8.01
N ALA A 190 3.11 -1.91 -6.88
CA ALA A 190 3.52 -0.55 -6.45
C ALA A 190 4.98 -0.28 -6.82
#